data_AF-A0A382XB07-F1
#
_entry.id   AF-A0A382XB07-F1
#
_cell.length_a   1.000
_cell.length_b   1.000
_cell.length_c   1.000
_cell.angle_alpha   90.00
_cell.angle_beta   90.00
_cell.angle_gamma   90.00
#
_symmetry.space_group_name_H-M   'P 1'
#
loop_
_entity.id
_entity.type
_entity.pdbx_description
1 polymer ?
#
loop_
_entity_poly.entity_id
_entity_poly.type
_entity_poly.pdbx_seq_one_letter_code
_entity_poly.pdbx_strand_id
1 'polypeptide(L)'
;MESESQPESNVIKLWNPRAAANLAILFSPIFSAWLMAKNWQELGKPDEAKKSMTWVKIWIGFLPIYLLVVVLAPGIPMPFVYLVLLVAWYYKLGKKQITYVEETGIQYEKKEWGKPVLIALAVSVVWFMAAGVVGGAAGLANPPKEMMEAAALPVVNQLAMQTGMNATCSSVVITGESSKGVYNAVATMSDGSTLKIQLVLKGQQLLVNIL
;
A
#
# COMPACT_ATOMS: atom_id res chain seq x y z
N MET A 1 53.07 -19.44 -35.11
CA MET A 1 52.67 -18.16 -34.49
C MET A 1 51.25 -18.38 -33.97
N GLU A 2 51.11 -19.12 -32.88
CA GLU A 2 49.85 -19.17 -32.13
C GLU A 2 49.53 -17.76 -31.63
N SER A 3 48.39 -17.19 -32.05
CA SER A 3 47.84 -16.04 -31.34
C SER A 3 47.21 -16.55 -30.05
N GLU A 4 47.89 -16.36 -28.92
CA GLU A 4 47.28 -16.52 -27.60
C GLU A 4 46.12 -15.52 -27.48
N SER A 5 44.89 -16.02 -27.61
CA SER A 5 43.69 -15.27 -27.24
C SER A 5 43.70 -15.08 -25.73
N GLN A 6 44.14 -13.90 -25.28
CA GLN A 6 44.02 -13.47 -23.89
C GLN A 6 42.57 -13.63 -23.44
N PRO A 7 42.29 -14.28 -22.29
CA PRO A 7 40.91 -14.40 -21.82
C PRO A 7 40.37 -12.99 -21.56
N GLU A 8 39.23 -12.65 -22.17
CA GLU A 8 38.54 -11.39 -21.91
C GLU A 8 38.40 -11.21 -20.40
N SER A 9 39.10 -10.23 -19.82
CA SER A 9 38.93 -9.87 -18.43
C SER A 9 37.50 -9.37 -18.29
N ASN A 10 36.61 -10.22 -17.81
CA ASN A 10 35.19 -9.91 -17.72
C ASN A 10 35.01 -8.80 -16.67
N VAL A 11 34.93 -7.54 -17.14
CA VAL A 11 34.81 -6.38 -16.27
C VAL A 11 33.48 -6.47 -15.54
N ILE A 12 33.54 -6.58 -14.20
CA ILE A 12 32.35 -6.68 -13.37
C ILE A 12 31.52 -5.40 -13.54
N LYS A 13 30.26 -5.55 -13.95
CA LYS A 13 29.32 -4.42 -14.12
C LYS A 13 28.19 -4.53 -13.11
N LEU A 14 28.03 -3.52 -12.26
CA LEU A 14 27.00 -3.52 -11.21
C LEU A 14 26.20 -2.23 -11.23
N TRP A 15 24.94 -2.32 -10.82
CA TRP A 15 24.26 -1.14 -10.29
C TRP A 15 24.86 -0.82 -8.92
N ASN A 16 25.03 0.46 -8.61
CA ASN A 16 25.56 0.86 -7.31
C ASN A 16 24.75 0.21 -6.17
N PRO A 17 25.36 -0.60 -5.27
CA PRO A 17 24.63 -1.36 -4.27
C PRO A 17 23.81 -0.50 -3.29
N ARG A 18 24.33 0.67 -2.90
CA ARG A 18 23.62 1.60 -2.01
C ARG A 18 22.39 2.17 -2.70
N ALA A 19 22.53 2.61 -3.95
CA ALA A 19 21.40 3.08 -4.74
C ALA A 19 20.36 1.97 -4.97
N ALA A 20 20.81 0.76 -5.34
CA ALA A 20 19.93 -0.39 -5.55
C ALA A 20 19.12 -0.72 -4.28
N ALA A 21 19.73 -0.65 -3.09
CA ALA A 21 19.02 -0.87 -1.83
C ALA A 21 18.03 0.27 -1.50
N ASN A 22 18.44 1.54 -1.68
CA ASN A 22 17.61 2.70 -1.33
C ASN A 22 16.40 2.89 -2.25
N LEU A 23 16.48 2.44 -3.51
CA LEU A 23 15.36 2.46 -4.44
C LEU A 23 14.17 1.58 -3.99
N ALA A 24 14.33 0.80 -2.91
CA ALA A 24 13.25 0.01 -2.32
C ALA A 24 12.18 0.91 -1.72
N ILE A 25 12.60 2.07 -1.20
CA ILE A 25 11.75 3.08 -0.59
C ILE A 25 10.99 3.85 -1.68
N LEU A 26 11.67 4.15 -2.79
CA LEU A 26 11.10 4.94 -3.89
C LEU A 26 10.15 4.13 -4.78
N PHE A 27 10.55 2.92 -5.17
CA PHE A 27 9.78 2.10 -6.11
C PHE A 27 9.10 0.94 -5.40
N SER A 28 9.88 -0.09 -5.05
CA SER A 28 9.39 -1.23 -4.30
C SER A 28 10.54 -2.10 -3.81
N PRO A 29 10.33 -2.88 -2.75
CA PRO A 29 11.31 -3.87 -2.28
C PRO A 29 11.51 -5.01 -3.29
N ILE A 30 10.49 -5.31 -4.12
CA ILE A 30 10.58 -6.26 -5.24
C ILE A 30 11.65 -5.80 -6.23
N PHE A 31 11.57 -4.55 -6.66
CA PHE A 31 12.50 -3.96 -7.62
C PHE A 31 13.94 -3.98 -7.08
N SER A 32 14.13 -3.52 -5.85
CA SER A 32 15.45 -3.51 -5.22
C SER A 32 16.01 -4.91 -4.99
N ALA A 33 15.22 -5.86 -4.48
CA ALA A 33 15.68 -7.23 -4.30
C ALA A 33 16.05 -7.90 -5.62
N TRP A 34 15.33 -7.58 -6.71
CA TRP A 34 15.66 -8.06 -8.05
C TRP A 34 16.98 -7.47 -8.58
N LEU A 35 17.20 -6.16 -8.44
CA LEU A 35 18.47 -5.52 -8.82
C LEU A 35 19.65 -6.11 -8.04
N MET A 36 19.47 -6.28 -6.73
CA MET A 36 20.49 -6.88 -5.88
C MET A 36 20.76 -8.34 -6.24
N ALA A 37 19.74 -9.11 -6.61
CA ALA A 37 19.91 -10.47 -7.13
C ALA A 37 20.77 -10.47 -8.39
N LYS A 38 20.53 -9.54 -9.32
CA LYS A 38 21.32 -9.39 -10.54
C LYS A 38 22.76 -8.99 -10.26
N ASN A 39 22.99 -8.03 -9.37
CA ASN A 39 24.35 -7.70 -8.92
C ASN A 39 25.08 -8.91 -8.32
N TRP A 40 24.41 -9.74 -7.52
CA TRP A 40 25.02 -10.95 -6.97
C TRP A 40 25.38 -11.99 -8.04
N GLN A 41 24.62 -12.06 -9.13
CA GLN A 41 24.95 -12.92 -10.27
C GLN A 41 26.25 -12.47 -10.94
N GLU A 42 26.41 -11.16 -11.18
CA GLU A 42 27.62 -10.58 -11.76
C GLU A 42 28.85 -10.74 -10.84
N LEU A 43 28.63 -10.75 -9.53
CA LEU A 43 29.67 -11.02 -8.53
C LEU A 43 30.04 -12.51 -8.42
N GLY A 44 29.45 -13.39 -9.23
CA GLY A 44 29.70 -14.83 -9.17
C GLY A 44 29.19 -15.50 -7.88
N LYS A 45 28.16 -14.92 -7.23
CA LYS A 45 27.57 -15.42 -5.98
C LYS A 45 26.11 -15.87 -6.19
N PRO A 46 25.88 -16.99 -6.89
CA PRO A 46 24.53 -17.43 -7.26
C PRO A 46 23.63 -17.74 -6.05
N ASP A 47 24.19 -18.18 -4.93
CA ASP A 47 23.39 -18.48 -3.74
C ASP A 47 22.87 -17.21 -3.05
N GLU A 48 23.64 -16.12 -3.08
CA GLU A 48 23.18 -14.81 -2.59
C GLU A 48 22.16 -14.18 -3.55
N ALA A 49 22.33 -14.41 -4.86
CA ALA A 49 21.33 -14.04 -5.85
C ALA A 49 19.99 -14.78 -5.62
N LYS A 50 20.03 -16.09 -5.33
CA LYS A 50 18.84 -16.87 -4.99
C LYS A 50 18.15 -16.34 -3.74
N LYS A 51 18.90 -16.03 -2.67
CA LYS A 51 18.31 -15.43 -1.45
C LYS A 51 17.63 -14.10 -1.74
N SER A 52 18.23 -13.26 -2.58
CA SER A 52 17.63 -11.99 -3.01
C SER A 52 16.35 -12.23 -3.81
N MET A 53 16.32 -13.24 -4.70
CA MET A 53 15.13 -13.64 -5.44
C MET A 53 14.04 -14.27 -4.55
N THR A 54 14.39 -14.92 -3.44
CA THR A 54 13.41 -15.37 -2.45
C THR A 54 12.64 -14.19 -1.87
N TRP A 55 13.31 -13.06 -1.62
CA TRP A 55 12.64 -11.84 -1.16
C TRP A 55 11.72 -11.23 -2.21
N VAL A 56 12.10 -11.27 -3.49
CA VAL A 56 11.19 -10.91 -4.59
C VAL A 56 9.90 -11.70 -4.49
N LYS A 57 9.97 -13.03 -4.30
CA LYS A 57 8.80 -13.90 -4.16
C LYS A 57 7.97 -13.59 -2.90
N ILE A 58 8.63 -13.36 -1.77
CA ILE A 58 7.96 -12.96 -0.51
C ILE A 58 7.15 -11.69 -0.73
N TRP A 59 7.75 -10.68 -1.35
CA TRP A 59 7.08 -9.41 -1.60
C TRP A 59 5.95 -9.52 -2.62
N ILE A 60 6.12 -10.29 -3.69
CA ILE A 60 5.04 -10.57 -4.65
C ILE A 60 3.85 -11.26 -3.95
N GLY A 61 4.11 -12.23 -3.08
CA GLY A 61 3.05 -12.90 -2.30
C GLY A 61 2.41 -12.00 -1.25
N PHE A 62 3.17 -11.06 -0.68
CA PHE A 62 2.68 -10.10 0.30
C PHE A 62 1.69 -9.10 -0.30
N LEU A 63 1.87 -8.66 -1.55
CA LEU A 63 1.01 -7.65 -2.19
C LEU A 63 -0.50 -8.00 -2.22
N PRO A 64 -0.95 -9.19 -2.68
CA PRO A 64 -2.37 -9.53 -2.64
C PRO A 64 -2.90 -9.70 -1.21
N ILE A 65 -2.08 -10.24 -0.30
CA ILE A 65 -2.44 -10.35 1.13
C ILE A 65 -2.64 -8.95 1.72
N TYR A 66 -1.77 -8.00 1.38
CA TYR A 66 -1.89 -6.62 1.80
C TYR A 66 -3.22 -6.01 1.36
N LEU A 67 -3.57 -6.14 0.08
CA LEU A 67 -4.85 -5.63 -0.43
C LEU A 67 -6.04 -6.31 0.25
N LEU A 68 -5.98 -7.64 0.44
CA LEU A 68 -7.04 -8.38 1.10
C LEU A 68 -7.26 -7.92 2.54
N VAL A 69 -6.18 -7.71 3.31
CA VAL A 69 -6.26 -7.25 4.70
C VAL A 69 -6.78 -5.83 4.79
N VAL A 70 -6.36 -4.93 3.89
CA VAL A 70 -6.89 -3.55 3.87
C VAL A 70 -8.40 -3.53 3.66
N VAL A 71 -8.93 -4.44 2.83
CA VAL A 71 -10.38 -4.53 2.57
C VAL A 71 -11.15 -5.23 3.69
N LEU A 72 -10.64 -6.35 4.20
CA LEU A 72 -11.37 -7.19 5.16
C LEU A 72 -11.14 -6.80 6.62
N ALA A 73 -10.04 -6.12 6.92
CA ALA A 73 -9.63 -5.74 8.27
C ALA A 73 -8.96 -4.35 8.27
N PRO A 74 -9.69 -3.28 7.92
CA PRO A 74 -9.14 -1.93 7.77
C PRO A 74 -8.55 -1.34 9.07
N GLY A 75 -8.83 -1.94 10.24
CA GLY A 75 -8.22 -1.56 11.52
C GLY A 75 -6.77 -2.04 11.72
N ILE A 76 -6.25 -2.91 10.84
CA ILE A 76 -4.86 -3.36 10.91
C ILE A 76 -3.96 -2.32 10.24
N PRO A 77 -2.93 -1.78 10.91
CA PRO A 77 -2.03 -0.78 10.35
C PRO A 77 -1.02 -1.43 9.38
N MET A 78 -1.51 -1.88 8.22
CA MET A 78 -0.72 -2.53 7.18
C MET A 78 0.52 -1.73 6.71
N PRO A 79 0.52 -0.38 6.67
CA PRO A 79 1.75 0.39 6.43
C PRO A 79 2.86 0.12 7.44
N PHE A 80 2.53 -0.10 8.72
CA PHE A 80 3.51 -0.44 9.74
C PHE A 80 4.09 -1.85 9.53
N VAL A 81 3.23 -2.82 9.19
CA VAL A 81 3.65 -4.19 8.85
C VAL A 81 4.61 -4.17 7.65
N TYR A 82 4.28 -3.38 6.62
CA TYR A 82 5.14 -3.16 5.46
C TYR A 82 6.51 -2.59 5.85
N LEU A 83 6.53 -1.56 6.71
CA LEU A 83 7.77 -0.94 7.18
C LEU A 83 8.66 -1.92 7.96
N VAL A 84 8.07 -2.71 8.87
CA VAL A 84 8.81 -3.74 9.63
C VAL A 84 9.42 -4.76 8.67
N LEU A 85 8.65 -5.22 7.68
CA LEU A 85 9.15 -6.19 6.68
C LEU A 85 10.26 -5.59 5.81
N LEU A 86 10.14 -4.31 5.43
CA LEU A 86 11.15 -3.57 4.67
C LEU A 86 12.46 -3.44 5.46
N VAL A 87 12.37 -3.06 6.73
CA VAL A 87 13.52 -2.97 7.63
C VAL A 87 14.17 -4.35 7.81
N ALA A 88 13.38 -5.40 8.04
CA ALA A 88 13.88 -6.76 8.17
C ALA A 88 14.63 -7.23 6.90
N TRP A 89 14.10 -6.92 5.72
CA TRP A 89 14.78 -7.20 4.45
C TRP A 89 16.10 -6.43 4.32
N TYR A 90 16.09 -5.13 4.62
CA TYR A 90 17.26 -4.27 4.47
C TYR A 90 18.43 -4.77 5.32
N TYR A 91 18.19 -5.09 6.60
CA TYR A 91 19.27 -5.59 7.47
C TYR A 91 19.70 -7.03 7.13
N LYS A 92 18.78 -7.90 6.68
CA LYS A 92 19.14 -9.29 6.35
C LYS A 92 19.89 -9.43 5.02
N LEU A 93 19.52 -8.65 4.00
CA LEU A 93 20.08 -8.79 2.65
C LEU A 93 20.46 -7.47 1.98
N GLY A 94 19.71 -6.39 2.17
CA GLY A 94 20.00 -5.08 1.60
C GLY A 94 21.44 -4.60 1.91
N LYS A 95 21.80 -4.65 3.18
CA LYS A 95 23.13 -4.24 3.66
C LYS A 95 24.25 -5.18 3.21
N LYS A 96 23.96 -6.47 3.05
CA LYS A 96 24.98 -7.51 2.81
C LYS A 96 25.78 -7.26 1.53
N GLN A 97 25.13 -6.86 0.44
CA GLN A 97 25.84 -6.58 -0.82
C GLN A 97 26.69 -5.31 -0.74
N ILE A 98 26.20 -4.29 -0.04
CA ILE A 98 26.92 -3.04 0.19
C ILE A 98 28.22 -3.34 0.94
N THR A 99 28.11 -4.03 2.08
CA THR A 99 29.27 -4.42 2.89
C THR A 99 30.24 -5.29 2.11
N TYR A 100 29.75 -6.29 1.36
CA TYR A 100 30.61 -7.16 0.58
C TYR A 100 31.46 -6.40 -0.45
N VAL A 101 30.84 -5.50 -1.23
CA VAL A 101 31.57 -4.73 -2.26
C VAL A 101 32.57 -3.76 -1.62
N GLU A 102 32.22 -3.16 -0.48
CA GLU A 102 33.09 -2.25 0.27
C GLU A 102 34.30 -2.98 0.89
N GLU A 103 34.09 -4.10 1.57
CA GLU A 103 35.14 -4.86 2.26
C GLU A 103 36.10 -5.57 1.30
N THR A 104 35.59 -6.02 0.14
CA THR A 104 36.43 -6.70 -0.88
C THR A 104 37.18 -5.75 -1.78
N GLY A 105 36.85 -4.45 -1.77
CA GLY A 105 37.47 -3.45 -2.63
C GLY A 105 37.22 -3.65 -4.12
N ILE A 106 36.14 -4.36 -4.49
CA ILE A 106 35.82 -4.67 -5.89
C ILE A 106 35.62 -3.38 -6.69
N GLN A 107 36.46 -3.19 -7.70
CA GLN A 107 36.25 -2.16 -8.73
C GLN A 107 35.24 -2.69 -9.75
N TYR A 108 34.23 -1.89 -10.07
CA TYR A 108 33.18 -2.26 -11.02
C TYR A 108 32.80 -1.08 -11.89
N GLU A 109 32.37 -1.39 -13.11
CA GLU A 109 31.76 -0.42 -14.01
C GLU A 109 30.27 -0.25 -13.67
N LYS A 110 29.77 0.98 -13.65
CA LYS A 110 28.39 1.26 -13.28
C LYS A 110 27.44 0.88 -14.41
N LYS A 111 26.46 0.03 -14.12
CA LYS A 111 25.34 -0.24 -15.03
C LYS A 111 24.41 0.96 -15.15
N GLU A 112 23.84 1.12 -16.35
CA GLU A 112 22.85 2.15 -16.62
C GLU A 112 21.52 1.90 -15.90
N TRP A 113 20.86 2.98 -15.50
CA TRP A 113 19.61 2.94 -14.74
C TRP A 113 18.36 3.11 -15.61
N GLY A 114 18.47 3.60 -16.85
CA GLY A 114 17.32 4.03 -17.65
C GLY A 114 16.27 2.93 -17.82
N LYS A 115 16.67 1.76 -18.33
CA LYS A 115 15.77 0.62 -18.56
C LYS A 115 15.12 0.10 -17.26
N PRO A 116 15.87 -0.26 -16.19
CA PRO A 116 15.25 -0.77 -14.98
C PRO A 116 14.34 0.25 -14.29
N VAL A 117 14.71 1.53 -14.27
CA VAL A 117 13.87 2.59 -13.68
C VAL A 117 12.58 2.80 -14.47
N LEU A 118 12.64 2.81 -15.80
CA LEU A 118 11.45 2.93 -16.63
C LEU A 118 10.45 1.78 -16.40
N ILE A 119 10.98 0.56 -16.28
CA ILE A 119 10.15 -0.62 -15.96
C ILE A 119 9.54 -0.46 -14.56
N ALA A 120 10.34 -0.03 -13.57
CA ALA A 120 9.84 0.19 -12.21
C ALA A 120 8.72 1.22 -12.18
N LEU A 121 8.88 2.34 -12.88
CA LEU A 121 7.85 3.38 -13.01
C LEU A 121 6.55 2.83 -13.62
N ALA A 122 6.65 2.12 -14.75
CA ALA A 122 5.48 1.54 -15.41
C ALA A 122 4.74 0.54 -14.49
N VAL A 123 5.48 -0.34 -13.81
CA VAL A 123 4.92 -1.30 -12.85
C VAL A 123 4.29 -0.59 -11.65
N SER A 124 4.93 0.46 -11.13
CA SER A 124 4.38 1.26 -10.04
C SER A 124 3.06 1.92 -10.43
N VAL A 125 2.95 2.48 -11.64
CA VAL A 125 1.68 3.06 -12.14
C VAL A 125 0.59 1.99 -12.19
N VAL A 126 0.86 0.82 -12.77
CA VAL A 126 -0.11 -0.28 -12.83
C VAL A 126 -0.53 -0.72 -11.43
N TRP A 127 0.42 -0.84 -10.50
CA TRP A 127 0.14 -1.20 -9.11
C TRP A 127 -0.76 -0.18 -8.41
N PHE A 128 -0.47 1.11 -8.52
CA PHE A 128 -1.29 2.17 -7.92
C PHE A 128 -2.70 2.22 -8.52
N MET A 129 -2.84 1.99 -9.83
CA MET A 129 -4.14 1.87 -10.48
C MET A 129 -4.94 0.69 -9.92
N ALA A 130 -4.32 -0.49 -9.81
CA ALA A 130 -4.97 -1.68 -9.25
C ALA A 130 -5.38 -1.47 -7.77
N ALA A 131 -4.47 -0.93 -6.96
CA ALA A 131 -4.74 -0.61 -5.56
C ALA A 131 -5.86 0.44 -5.42
N GLY A 132 -5.88 1.45 -6.30
CA GLY A 132 -6.93 2.47 -6.35
C GLY A 132 -8.30 1.90 -6.70
N VAL A 133 -8.38 0.99 -7.68
CA VAL A 133 -9.64 0.29 -8.03
C VAL A 133 -10.15 -0.53 -6.85
N VAL A 134 -9.28 -1.31 -6.20
CA VAL A 134 -9.65 -2.11 -5.02
C VAL A 134 -10.09 -1.23 -3.86
N GLY A 135 -9.32 -0.19 -3.55
CA GLY A 135 -9.63 0.77 -2.48
C GLY A 135 -10.93 1.53 -2.74
N GLY A 136 -11.16 1.97 -3.98
CA GLY A 136 -12.40 2.63 -4.39
C GLY A 136 -13.61 1.69 -4.28
N ALA A 137 -13.51 0.45 -4.77
CA ALA A 137 -14.57 -0.54 -4.63
C ALA A 137 -14.88 -0.85 -3.15
N ALA A 138 -13.84 -0.98 -2.32
CA ALA A 138 -14.00 -1.19 -0.88
C ALA A 138 -14.65 0.01 -0.18
N GLY A 139 -14.27 1.24 -0.54
CA GLY A 139 -14.89 2.47 -0.03
C GLY A 139 -16.35 2.62 -0.45
N LEU A 140 -16.73 2.17 -1.66
CA LEU A 140 -18.13 2.14 -2.08
C LEU A 140 -18.94 1.08 -1.32
N ALA A 141 -18.34 -0.07 -1.00
CA ALA A 141 -18.99 -1.13 -0.25
C ALA A 141 -19.12 -0.79 1.25
N ASN A 142 -18.13 -0.10 1.81
CA ASN A 142 -18.06 0.32 3.21
C ASN A 142 -17.66 1.80 3.28
N PRO A 143 -18.61 2.72 3.08
CA PRO A 143 -18.33 4.15 3.06
C PRO A 143 -17.77 4.65 4.41
N PRO A 144 -16.85 5.62 4.41
CA PRO A 144 -16.39 6.27 5.63
C PRO A 144 -17.55 6.86 6.43
N LYS A 145 -17.44 6.84 7.76
CA LYS A 145 -18.46 7.38 8.67
C LYS A 145 -18.81 8.83 8.37
N GLU A 146 -17.81 9.67 8.10
CA GLU A 146 -17.97 11.08 7.76
C GLU A 146 -18.87 11.28 6.53
N MET A 147 -18.74 10.41 5.51
CA MET A 147 -19.58 10.48 4.32
C MET A 147 -21.02 10.07 4.63
N MET A 148 -21.23 9.06 5.48
CA MET A 148 -22.57 8.65 5.92
C MET A 148 -23.24 9.73 6.76
N GLU A 149 -22.51 10.34 7.69
CA GLU A 149 -22.97 11.46 8.52
C GLU A 149 -23.38 12.64 7.65
N ALA A 150 -22.53 13.03 6.70
CA ALA A 150 -22.82 14.10 5.73
C ALA A 150 -24.06 13.79 4.86
N ALA A 151 -24.18 12.56 4.38
CA ALA A 151 -25.31 12.13 3.55
C ALA A 151 -26.63 12.02 4.33
N ALA A 152 -26.57 11.81 5.65
CA ALA A 152 -27.76 11.73 6.50
C ALA A 152 -28.42 13.09 6.77
N LEU A 153 -27.66 14.20 6.78
CA LEU A 153 -28.19 15.55 7.04
C LEU A 153 -29.45 15.91 6.23
N PRO A 154 -29.46 15.83 4.88
CA PRO A 154 -30.63 16.19 4.10
C PRO A 154 -31.82 15.26 4.38
N VAL A 155 -31.57 13.97 4.63
CA VAL A 155 -32.63 13.00 4.92
C VAL A 155 -33.27 13.26 6.27
N VAL A 156 -32.47 13.58 7.30
CA VAL A 156 -32.98 13.97 8.63
C VAL A 156 -33.77 15.27 8.54
N ASN A 157 -33.31 16.26 7.77
CA ASN A 157 -34.06 17.49 7.56
C ASN A 157 -35.44 17.24 6.93
N GLN A 158 -35.52 16.34 5.95
CA GLN A 158 -36.81 15.95 5.36
C GLN A 158 -37.72 15.24 6.36
N LEU A 159 -37.18 14.34 7.19
CA LEU A 159 -37.93 13.65 8.24
C LEU A 159 -38.43 14.61 9.33
N ALA A 160 -37.60 15.58 9.74
CA ALA A 160 -37.98 16.62 10.70
C ALA A 160 -39.16 17.45 10.18
N MET A 161 -39.15 17.84 8.90
CA MET A 161 -40.28 18.54 8.27
C MET A 161 -41.55 17.69 8.24
N GLN A 162 -41.45 16.40 7.89
CA GLN A 162 -42.61 15.48 7.84
C GLN A 162 -43.22 15.24 9.23
N THR A 163 -42.41 15.27 10.28
CA THR A 163 -42.83 15.09 11.67
C THR A 163 -43.33 16.39 12.33
N GLY A 164 -43.34 17.50 11.60
CA GLY A 164 -43.79 18.81 12.11
C GLY A 164 -42.76 19.52 12.99
N MET A 165 -41.50 19.08 12.99
CA MET A 165 -40.41 19.76 13.68
C MET A 165 -40.00 21.01 12.90
N ASN A 166 -40.06 22.17 13.56
CA ASN A 166 -39.61 23.44 12.99
C ASN A 166 -38.14 23.72 13.31
N ALA A 167 -37.29 22.72 13.14
CA ALA A 167 -35.85 22.79 13.39
C ALA A 167 -35.09 22.06 12.28
N THR A 168 -33.88 22.53 11.96
CA THR A 168 -33.00 21.92 10.96
C THR A 168 -31.90 21.13 11.63
N CYS A 169 -31.59 19.95 11.11
CA CYS A 169 -30.45 19.15 11.54
C CYS A 169 -29.13 19.89 11.28
N SER A 170 -28.35 20.11 12.33
CA SER A 170 -27.03 20.75 12.29
C SER A 170 -25.89 19.75 12.10
N SER A 171 -26.03 18.55 12.66
CA SER A 171 -25.01 17.50 12.61
C SER A 171 -25.62 16.13 12.86
N VAL A 172 -25.04 15.11 12.25
CA VAL A 172 -25.30 13.70 12.54
C VAL A 172 -23.99 13.08 12.99
N VAL A 173 -24.00 12.36 14.12
CA VAL A 173 -22.82 11.67 14.65
C VAL A 173 -23.14 10.21 14.88
N ILE A 174 -22.39 9.32 14.25
CA ILE A 174 -22.49 7.88 14.43
C ILE A 174 -21.90 7.49 15.78
N THR A 175 -22.72 6.95 16.67
CA THR A 175 -22.32 6.55 18.03
C THR A 175 -21.85 5.10 18.10
N GLY A 176 -22.26 4.26 17.14
CA GLY A 176 -21.82 2.87 17.08
C GLY A 176 -22.41 2.09 15.90
N GLU A 177 -21.85 0.92 15.64
CA GLU A 177 -22.42 -0.04 14.68
C GLU A 177 -23.17 -1.12 15.46
N SER A 178 -24.47 -1.25 15.21
CA SER A 178 -25.34 -2.21 15.89
C SER A 178 -25.27 -3.60 15.24
N SER A 179 -25.17 -3.63 13.91
CA SER A 179 -24.96 -4.82 13.10
C SER A 179 -24.35 -4.39 11.76
N LYS A 180 -23.85 -5.33 10.96
CA LYS A 180 -23.15 -5.03 9.71
C LYS A 180 -24.01 -4.13 8.79
N GLY A 181 -23.56 -2.90 8.55
CA GLY A 181 -24.27 -1.92 7.72
C GLY A 181 -25.44 -1.21 8.41
N VAL A 182 -25.56 -1.34 9.74
CA VAL A 182 -26.57 -0.67 10.57
C VAL A 182 -25.88 0.10 11.68
N TYR A 183 -25.97 1.42 11.61
CA TYR A 183 -25.28 2.34 12.50
C TYR A 183 -26.26 3.12 13.35
N ASN A 184 -26.05 3.13 14.66
CA ASN A 184 -26.77 4.01 15.55
C ASN A 184 -26.11 5.39 15.49
N ALA A 185 -26.92 6.44 15.39
CA ALA A 185 -26.46 7.80 15.31
C ALA A 185 -27.37 8.75 16.08
N VAL A 186 -26.84 9.92 16.40
CA VAL A 186 -27.59 11.02 17.02
C VAL A 186 -27.54 12.20 16.07
N ALA A 187 -28.72 12.67 15.68
CA ALA A 187 -28.87 13.93 14.96
C ALA A 187 -29.12 15.05 15.96
N THR A 188 -28.33 16.11 15.88
CA THR A 188 -28.52 17.35 16.64
C THR A 188 -29.25 18.34 15.75
N MET A 189 -30.25 19.00 16.32
CA MET A 189 -31.07 20.00 15.66
C MET A 189 -30.63 21.41 16.03
N SER A 190 -31.01 22.40 15.24
CA SER A 190 -30.66 23.81 15.43
C SER A 190 -31.19 24.42 16.73
N ASP A 191 -32.24 23.85 17.31
CA ASP A 191 -32.81 24.23 18.60
C ASP A 191 -32.13 23.53 19.80
N GLY A 192 -31.08 22.73 19.54
CA GLY A 192 -30.36 21.95 20.54
C GLY A 192 -31.03 20.62 20.89
N SER A 193 -32.20 20.31 20.34
CA SER A 193 -32.82 18.99 20.51
C SER A 193 -32.02 17.91 19.80
N THR A 194 -32.19 16.66 20.26
CA THR A 194 -31.48 15.51 19.68
C THR A 194 -32.47 14.42 19.29
N LEU A 195 -32.21 13.80 18.15
CA LEU A 195 -32.97 12.69 17.61
C LEU A 195 -32.07 11.47 17.53
N LYS A 196 -32.52 10.37 18.14
CA LYS A 196 -31.88 9.07 17.95
C LYS A 196 -32.34 8.51 16.62
N ILE A 197 -31.38 8.18 15.78
CA ILE A 197 -31.65 7.64 14.45
C ILE A 197 -30.78 6.42 14.21
N GLN A 198 -31.20 5.61 13.26
CA GLN A 198 -30.46 4.48 12.75
C GLN A 198 -30.22 4.69 11.26
N LEU A 199 -28.95 4.64 10.86
CA LEU A 199 -28.52 4.68 9.48
C LEU A 199 -28.38 3.24 8.98
N VAL A 200 -29.10 2.88 7.92
CA VAL A 200 -29.07 1.55 7.32
C VAL A 200 -28.55 1.66 5.90
N LEU A 201 -27.39 1.03 5.64
CA LEU A 201 -26.79 0.97 4.31
C LEU A 201 -27.34 -0.24 3.55
N LYS A 202 -28.15 0.00 2.51
CA LYS A 202 -28.64 -1.02 1.58
C LYS A 202 -28.04 -0.79 0.20
N GLY A 203 -26.93 -1.46 -0.08
CA GLY A 203 -26.18 -1.25 -1.33
C GLY A 203 -25.66 0.19 -1.40
N GLN A 204 -26.15 0.97 -2.37
CA GLN A 204 -25.79 2.39 -2.53
C GLN A 204 -26.75 3.37 -1.85
N GLN A 205 -27.82 2.87 -1.21
CA GLN A 205 -28.81 3.72 -0.56
C GLN A 205 -28.56 3.79 0.95
N LEU A 206 -28.60 5.01 1.49
CA LEU A 206 -28.59 5.29 2.92
C LEU A 206 -30.03 5.56 3.38
N LEU A 207 -30.57 4.67 4.22
CA LEU A 207 -31.87 4.86 4.84
C LEU A 207 -31.69 5.39 6.26
N VAL A 208 -32.57 6.29 6.67
CA VAL A 208 -32.57 6.86 8.02
C VAL A 208 -33.88 6.50 8.69
N ASN A 209 -33.81 5.76 9.80
CA ASN A 209 -34.95 5.42 10.63
C ASN A 209 -34.86 6.19 11.95
N ILE A 210 -35.97 6.74 12.43
CA ILE A 210 -36.05 7.35 13.76
C ILE A 210 -36.27 6.21 14.78
N LEU A 211 -35.59 6.30 15.93
CA LEU A 211 -35.70 5.34 17.03
C LEU A 211 -36.63 5.84 18.13
#